data_AF-A0A661C5J1-F1
#
_entry.id   AF-A0A661C5J1-F1
#
_cell.length_a   1.000
_cell.length_b   1.000
_cell.length_c   1.000
_cell.angle_alpha   90.00
_cell.angle_beta   90.00
_cell.angle_gamma   90.00
#
_symmetry.space_group_name_H-M   'P 1'
#
loop_
_entity.id
_entity.type
_entity.pdbx_description
1 polymer ?
#
loop_
_entity_poly.entity_id
_entity_poly.type
_entity_poly.pdbx_seq_one_letter_code
_entity_poly.pdbx_strand_id
1 'polypeptide(L)'
;MSCWSEGVDNKFVRYSLQAFNYTIFMALIWYFATSPSVRVIEDDEAMITVAFAHAGETREACRKLSQEELMKLPPNMRKLDDCPRERSPIIIEAMLDGEVIYSKTYLPPGIFNDGSINIYYNSKVPAGKHKFEIKMDDSVRKEGFNRKLEQDITIAPQQILLIEFEPLKGFFVK
;
A
#
# COMPACT_ATOMS: atom_id res chain seq x y z
N MET A 1 -15.96 58.02 -5.74
CA MET A 1 -16.62 56.70 -5.76
C MET A 1 -16.34 56.02 -4.43
N SER A 2 -17.12 56.37 -3.41
CA SER A 2 -16.87 56.05 -2.01
C SER A 2 -17.98 55.13 -1.54
N CYS A 3 -17.81 53.83 -1.80
CA CYS A 3 -18.68 52.78 -1.30
C CYS A 3 -18.27 52.49 0.16
N TRP A 4 -18.67 53.38 1.08
CA TRP A 4 -18.55 53.12 2.51
C TRP A 4 -19.83 52.42 2.95
N SER A 5 -19.68 51.19 3.40
CA SER A 5 -20.74 50.42 4.07
C SER A 5 -21.33 51.27 5.19
N GLU A 6 -22.55 51.76 5.01
CA GLU A 6 -23.35 52.35 6.09
C GLU A 6 -23.62 51.25 7.13
N GLY A 7 -22.78 51.20 8.16
CA GLY A 7 -22.97 50.31 9.29
C GLY A 7 -24.16 50.79 10.14
N VAL A 8 -24.76 49.86 10.89
CA VAL A 8 -25.86 50.20 11.80
C VAL A 8 -25.34 51.07 12.95
N ASP A 9 -25.73 52.35 12.99
CA ASP A 9 -25.32 53.32 14.03
C ASP A 9 -25.86 52.98 15.42
N ASN A 10 -26.96 52.22 15.49
CA ASN A 10 -27.52 51.77 16.76
C ASN A 10 -26.70 50.60 17.32
N LYS A 11 -25.90 50.86 18.37
CA LYS A 11 -25.07 49.87 19.07
C LYS A 11 -25.85 48.63 19.49
N PHE A 12 -27.11 48.77 19.93
CA PHE A 12 -27.94 47.65 20.34
C PHE A 12 -28.26 46.73 19.16
N VAL A 13 -28.72 47.31 18.04
CA VAL A 13 -29.02 46.54 16.82
C VAL A 13 -27.77 45.87 16.27
N ARG A 14 -26.62 46.56 16.31
CA ARG A 14 -25.33 46.01 15.89
C ARG A 14 -24.92 44.80 16.73
N TYR A 15 -24.99 44.87 18.06
CA TYR A 15 -24.63 43.74 18.92
C TYR A 15 -25.62 42.58 18.80
N SER A 16 -26.92 42.85 18.62
CA SER A 16 -27.92 41.80 18.37
C SER A 16 -27.65 41.06 17.05
N LEU A 17 -27.34 41.78 15.97
CA LEU A 17 -26.96 41.17 14.70
C LEU A 17 -25.66 40.39 14.80
N GLN A 18 -24.66 40.88 15.52
CA GLN A 18 -23.41 40.15 15.75
C GLN A 18 -23.66 38.86 16.53
N ALA A 19 -24.40 38.93 17.65
CA ALA A 19 -24.72 37.76 18.46
C ALA A 19 -25.50 36.72 17.65
N PHE A 20 -26.47 37.15 16.84
CA PHE A 20 -27.24 36.27 15.96
C PHE A 20 -26.34 35.55 14.93
N ASN A 21 -25.52 36.30 14.20
CA ASN A 21 -24.63 35.72 13.18
C ASN A 21 -23.59 34.79 13.81
N TYR A 22 -22.99 35.17 14.93
CA TYR A 22 -22.02 34.32 15.62
C TYR A 22 -22.67 33.07 16.22
N THR A 23 -23.91 33.16 16.72
CA THR A 23 -24.63 31.99 17.22
C THR A 23 -24.90 30.99 16.10
N ILE A 24 -25.40 31.44 14.95
CA ILE A 24 -25.61 30.58 13.78
C ILE A 24 -24.30 29.95 13.34
N PHE A 25 -23.25 30.75 13.21
CA PHE A 25 -21.94 30.27 12.78
C PHE A 25 -21.38 29.21 13.75
N MET A 26 -21.46 29.45 15.06
CA MET A 26 -21.03 28.48 16.07
C MET A 26 -21.89 27.21 16.07
N ALA A 27 -23.20 27.32 15.84
CA ALA A 27 -24.08 26.16 15.73
C ALA A 27 -23.73 25.28 14.52
N LEU A 28 -23.42 25.91 13.37
CA LEU A 28 -22.97 25.18 12.18
C LEU A 28 -21.62 24.49 12.43
N ILE A 29 -20.65 25.19 13.04
CA ILE A 29 -19.37 24.58 13.40
C ILE A 29 -19.60 23.39 14.34
N TRP A 30 -20.39 23.56 15.40
CA TRP A 30 -20.67 22.49 16.35
C TRP A 30 -21.32 21.27 15.68
N TYR A 31 -22.32 21.49 14.82
CA TYR A 31 -22.99 20.42 14.09
C TYR A 31 -22.02 19.67 13.17
N PHE A 32 -21.28 20.40 12.32
CA PHE A 32 -20.34 19.77 11.38
C PHE A 32 -19.08 19.20 12.02
N ALA A 33 -18.71 19.67 13.22
CA ALA A 33 -17.61 19.10 13.99
C ALA A 33 -18.00 17.79 14.70
N THR A 34 -19.30 17.56 14.94
CA THR A 34 -19.80 16.37 15.64
C THR A 34 -20.53 15.40 14.71
N SER A 35 -20.97 15.84 13.53
CA SER A 35 -21.77 15.06 12.59
C SER A 35 -21.51 15.47 11.14
N PRO A 36 -21.48 14.52 10.18
CA PRO A 36 -21.61 13.08 10.36
C PRO A 36 -20.30 12.43 10.83
N SER A 37 -20.40 11.33 11.57
CA SER A 37 -19.24 10.47 11.82
C SER A 37 -18.80 9.83 10.50
N VAL A 38 -17.63 10.18 9.99
CA VAL A 38 -17.04 9.52 8.83
C VAL A 38 -16.55 8.14 9.26
N ARG A 39 -17.16 7.09 8.72
CA ARG A 39 -16.73 5.70 8.93
C ARG A 39 -15.97 5.22 7.71
N VAL A 40 -14.73 4.76 7.93
CA VAL A 40 -13.91 4.16 6.87
C VAL A 40 -14.16 2.65 6.77
N ILE A 41 -14.52 2.00 7.89
CA ILE A 41 -14.81 0.58 8.01
C ILE A 41 -16.12 0.46 8.81
N GLU A 42 -17.08 -0.31 8.32
CA GLU A 42 -18.37 -0.50 9.00
C GLU A 42 -18.22 -1.40 10.25
N ASP A 43 -19.27 -1.45 11.08
CA ASP A 43 -19.26 -2.14 12.38
C ASP A 43 -19.17 -3.68 12.28
N ASP A 44 -19.40 -4.24 11.09
CA ASP A 44 -19.30 -5.66 10.75
C ASP A 44 -18.18 -5.95 9.72
N GLU A 45 -17.42 -4.93 9.33
CA GLU A 45 -16.30 -5.04 8.41
C GLU A 45 -14.96 -4.98 9.14
N ALA A 46 -13.94 -5.50 8.48
CA ALA A 46 -12.54 -5.33 8.78
C ALA A 46 -11.78 -4.98 7.50
N MET A 47 -10.48 -4.70 7.63
CA MET A 47 -9.63 -4.40 6.48
C MET A 47 -8.44 -5.34 6.43
N ILE A 48 -8.15 -5.90 5.26
CA ILE A 48 -6.88 -6.57 4.98
C ILE A 48 -6.04 -5.62 4.15
N THR A 49 -4.84 -5.31 4.64
CA THR A 49 -3.86 -4.47 3.96
C THR A 49 -2.64 -5.31 3.59
N VAL A 50 -2.32 -5.40 2.31
CA VAL A 50 -1.06 -5.98 1.81
C VAL A 50 -0.11 -4.82 1.53
N ALA A 51 0.95 -4.69 2.33
CA ALA A 51 1.89 -3.58 2.16
C ALA A 51 3.34 -4.00 2.43
N PHE A 52 4.16 -3.99 1.40
CA PHE A 52 5.60 -4.24 1.51
C PHE A 52 6.35 -3.79 0.25
N ALA A 53 7.67 -3.65 0.38
CA ALA A 53 8.56 -3.41 -0.75
C ALA A 53 9.38 -4.67 -1.03
N HIS A 54 9.38 -5.14 -2.29
CA HIS A 54 10.14 -6.33 -2.69
C HIS A 54 10.74 -6.16 -4.09
N ALA A 55 11.93 -6.71 -4.29
CA ALA A 55 12.56 -6.80 -5.59
C ALA A 55 12.55 -8.25 -6.05
N GLY A 56 12.05 -8.51 -7.27
CA GLY A 56 12.08 -9.83 -7.87
C GLY A 56 13.50 -10.40 -7.94
N GLU A 57 13.61 -11.72 -8.07
CA GLU A 57 14.88 -12.38 -8.40
C GLU A 57 15.42 -11.84 -9.74
N THR A 58 16.72 -11.98 -9.96
CA THR A 58 17.33 -11.63 -11.26
C THR A 58 16.66 -12.43 -12.37
N ARG A 59 16.38 -11.78 -13.49
CA ARG A 59 15.66 -12.39 -14.61
C ARG A 59 16.42 -13.59 -15.17
N GLU A 60 17.74 -13.48 -15.27
CA GLU A 60 18.62 -14.57 -15.70
C GLU A 60 19.54 -14.99 -14.56
N ALA A 61 20.13 -16.18 -14.69
CA ALA A 61 21.09 -16.69 -13.72
C ALA A 61 22.44 -15.97 -13.87
N CYS A 62 23.11 -15.71 -12.74
CA CYS A 62 24.47 -15.19 -12.76
C CYS A 62 25.40 -16.20 -13.44
N ARG A 63 26.21 -15.73 -14.39
CA ARG A 63 27.22 -16.53 -15.05
C ARG A 63 28.55 -16.39 -14.32
N LYS A 64 29.25 -17.51 -14.12
CA LYS A 64 30.64 -17.49 -13.65
C LYS A 64 31.58 -17.30 -14.84
N LEU A 65 32.48 -16.33 -14.74
CA LEU A 65 33.51 -16.09 -15.75
C LEU A 65 34.70 -17.02 -15.52
N SER A 66 35.28 -17.54 -16.62
CA SER A 66 36.50 -18.35 -16.54
C SER A 66 37.72 -17.46 -16.23
N GLN A 67 38.83 -18.05 -15.77
CA GLN A 67 40.07 -17.29 -15.52
C GLN A 67 40.59 -16.58 -16.78
N GLU A 68 40.42 -17.20 -17.95
CA GLU A 68 40.82 -16.62 -19.24
C GLU A 68 39.99 -15.38 -19.58
N GLU A 69 38.68 -15.41 -19.30
CA GLU A 69 37.77 -14.28 -19.48
C GLU A 69 38.08 -13.14 -18.50
N LEU A 70 38.38 -13.48 -17.24
CA LEU A 70 38.78 -12.49 -16.23
C LEU A 70 40.10 -11.79 -16.60
N MET A 71 41.08 -12.52 -17.13
CA MET A 71 42.35 -11.91 -17.52
C MET A 71 42.21 -10.94 -18.70
N LYS A 72 41.22 -11.14 -19.58
CA LYS A 72 40.87 -10.19 -20.66
C LYS A 72 40.26 -8.89 -20.12
N LEU A 73 39.69 -8.92 -18.92
CA LEU A 73 39.12 -7.73 -18.30
C LEU A 73 40.21 -6.86 -17.61
N PRO A 74 40.03 -5.53 -17.57
CA PRO A 74 40.86 -4.63 -16.78
C PRO A 74 40.91 -5.05 -15.30
N PRO A 75 42.03 -4.86 -14.58
CA PRO A 75 42.19 -5.32 -13.19
C PRO A 75 41.07 -4.91 -12.24
N ASN A 76 40.48 -3.72 -12.42
CA ASN A 76 39.39 -3.19 -11.60
C ASN A 76 37.99 -3.74 -11.94
N MET A 77 37.86 -4.51 -13.03
CA MET A 77 36.58 -5.07 -13.50
C MET A 77 36.52 -6.60 -13.43
N ARG A 78 37.54 -7.27 -12.88
CA ARG A 78 37.62 -8.73 -12.77
C ARG A 78 36.73 -9.30 -11.65
N LYS A 79 35.41 -9.23 -11.83
CA LYS A 79 34.44 -9.91 -10.95
C LYS A 79 34.18 -11.33 -11.44
N LEU A 80 34.18 -12.28 -10.52
CA LEU A 80 33.98 -13.71 -10.84
C LEU A 80 32.58 -13.99 -11.40
N ASP A 81 31.57 -13.27 -10.90
CA ASP A 81 30.18 -13.44 -11.30
C ASP A 81 29.72 -12.25 -12.15
N ASP A 82 29.13 -12.55 -13.30
CA ASP A 82 28.42 -11.61 -14.17
C ASP A 82 26.92 -11.84 -13.99
N CYS A 83 26.28 -10.94 -13.24
CA CYS A 83 24.86 -11.00 -12.91
C CYS A 83 24.11 -9.89 -13.68
N PRO A 84 23.08 -10.24 -14.45
CA PRO A 84 22.24 -9.25 -15.08
C PRO A 84 21.50 -8.43 -14.02
N ARG A 85 21.32 -7.15 -14.31
CA ARG A 85 20.65 -6.21 -13.41
C ARG A 85 19.13 -6.34 -13.43
N GLU A 86 18.57 -6.71 -14.59
CA GLU A 86 17.13 -6.81 -14.81
C GLU A 86 16.50 -7.81 -13.83
N ARG A 87 15.39 -7.39 -13.22
CA ARG A 87 14.63 -8.19 -12.27
C ARG A 87 13.42 -8.83 -12.94
N SER A 88 12.95 -9.91 -12.32
CA SER A 88 11.70 -10.56 -12.68
C SER A 88 10.52 -9.66 -12.32
N PRO A 89 9.44 -9.65 -13.12
CA PRO A 89 8.15 -9.13 -12.67
C PRO A 89 7.66 -9.88 -11.44
N ILE A 90 6.83 -9.20 -10.64
CA ILE A 90 6.17 -9.80 -9.49
C ILE A 90 4.71 -10.03 -9.82
N ILE A 91 4.25 -11.27 -9.72
CA ILE A 91 2.83 -11.63 -9.85
C ILE A 91 2.35 -11.98 -8.45
N ILE A 92 1.30 -11.31 -7.96
CA ILE A 92 0.76 -11.53 -6.62
C ILE A 92 -0.74 -11.79 -6.71
N GLU A 93 -1.19 -12.78 -5.95
CA GLU A 93 -2.59 -13.13 -5.79
C GLU A 93 -2.89 -13.37 -4.31
N ALA A 94 -3.96 -12.77 -3.80
CA ALA A 94 -4.50 -13.04 -2.48
C ALA A 94 -5.97 -13.44 -2.58
N MET A 95 -6.33 -14.45 -1.79
CA MET A 95 -7.65 -15.04 -1.72
C MET A 95 -8.15 -15.05 -0.27
N LEU A 96 -9.45 -14.85 -0.11
CA LEU A 96 -10.15 -14.97 1.16
C LEU A 96 -11.32 -15.92 0.97
N ASP A 97 -11.37 -16.99 1.75
CA ASP A 97 -12.42 -18.02 1.68
C ASP A 97 -12.61 -18.63 0.27
N GLY A 98 -11.53 -18.65 -0.52
CA GLY A 98 -11.53 -19.13 -1.91
C GLY A 98 -11.91 -18.10 -2.97
N GLU A 99 -12.26 -16.87 -2.58
CA GLU A 99 -12.51 -15.76 -3.50
C GLU A 99 -11.25 -14.90 -3.66
N VAL A 100 -10.93 -14.51 -4.90
CA VAL A 100 -9.78 -13.64 -5.18
C VAL A 100 -10.10 -12.21 -4.78
N ILE A 101 -9.46 -11.72 -3.73
CA ILE A 101 -9.56 -10.31 -3.31
C ILE A 101 -8.54 -9.45 -4.03
N TYR A 102 -7.37 -9.99 -4.37
CA TYR A 102 -6.29 -9.24 -4.98
C TYR A 102 -5.57 -10.07 -6.05
N SER A 103 -5.36 -9.51 -7.23
CA SER A 103 -4.54 -10.10 -8.28
C SER A 103 -3.89 -8.99 -9.09
N LYS A 104 -2.56 -8.97 -9.15
CA LYS A 104 -1.83 -7.96 -9.91
C LYS A 104 -0.44 -8.42 -10.33
N THR A 105 -0.02 -7.97 -11.50
CA THR A 105 1.35 -8.10 -11.99
C THR A 105 2.04 -6.75 -11.95
N TYR A 106 3.24 -6.70 -11.39
CA TYR A 106 4.08 -5.53 -11.30
C TYR A 106 5.35 -5.73 -12.12
N LEU A 107 5.66 -4.75 -12.95
CA LEU A 107 6.93 -4.68 -13.67
C LEU A 107 7.96 -3.90 -12.84
N PRO A 108 9.23 -4.33 -12.80
CA PRO A 108 10.28 -3.59 -12.09
C PRO A 108 10.46 -2.20 -12.69
N PRO A 109 10.49 -1.13 -11.89
CA PRO A 109 10.70 0.22 -12.40
C PRO A 109 12.17 0.49 -12.75
N GLY A 110 12.40 1.59 -13.47
CA GLY A 110 13.74 2.08 -13.82
C GLY A 110 14.14 1.81 -15.27
N ILE A 111 15.16 2.53 -15.77
CA ILE A 111 15.66 2.42 -17.15
C ILE A 111 16.12 0.99 -17.48
N PHE A 112 16.62 0.28 -16.47
CA PHE A 112 17.16 -1.08 -16.58
C PHE A 112 16.26 -2.16 -15.97
N ASN A 113 15.00 -1.83 -15.62
CA ASN A 113 14.07 -2.75 -14.95
C ASN A 113 14.68 -3.43 -13.71
N ASP A 114 15.42 -2.66 -12.89
CA ASP A 114 16.19 -3.18 -11.74
C ASP A 114 15.69 -2.68 -10.37
N GLY A 115 14.63 -1.86 -10.36
CA GLY A 115 14.07 -1.28 -9.15
C GLY A 115 13.24 -2.25 -8.32
N SER A 116 13.09 -1.94 -7.03
CA SER A 116 12.13 -2.61 -6.15
C SER A 116 10.71 -2.14 -6.44
N ILE A 117 9.75 -3.03 -6.20
CA ILE A 117 8.33 -2.76 -6.36
C ILE A 117 7.72 -2.54 -4.98
N ASN A 118 6.94 -1.46 -4.84
CA ASN A 118 6.14 -1.21 -3.65
C ASN A 118 4.73 -1.75 -3.91
N ILE A 119 4.31 -2.71 -3.09
CA ILE A 119 2.99 -3.31 -3.14
C ILE A 119 2.15 -2.65 -2.04
N TYR A 120 0.98 -2.17 -2.42
CA TYR A 120 -0.02 -1.62 -1.51
C TYR A 120 -1.41 -1.97 -2.04
N TYR A 121 -2.19 -2.63 -1.21
CA TYR A 121 -3.57 -3.00 -1.50
C TYR A 121 -4.37 -3.06 -0.20
N ASN A 122 -5.59 -2.52 -0.22
CA ASN A 122 -6.55 -2.63 0.88
C ASN A 122 -7.83 -3.26 0.34
N SER A 123 -8.35 -4.25 1.07
CA SER A 123 -9.70 -4.76 0.87
C SER A 123 -10.50 -4.64 2.15
N LYS A 124 -11.76 -4.22 2.03
CA LYS A 124 -12.71 -4.41 3.12
C LYS A 124 -13.27 -5.82 3.05
N VAL A 125 -13.34 -6.49 4.18
CA VAL A 125 -13.78 -7.88 4.30
C VAL A 125 -14.74 -7.99 5.47
N PRO A 126 -15.65 -8.98 5.51
CA PRO A 126 -16.44 -9.25 6.70
C PRO A 126 -15.53 -9.49 7.91
N ALA A 127 -15.93 -9.06 9.10
CA ALA A 127 -15.22 -9.40 10.33
C ALA A 127 -15.52 -10.84 10.74
N GLY A 128 -14.53 -11.55 11.30
CA GLY A 128 -14.69 -12.91 11.76
C GLY A 128 -13.53 -13.83 11.37
N LYS A 129 -13.83 -15.12 11.24
CA LYS A 129 -12.88 -16.17 10.88
C LYS A 129 -12.87 -16.34 9.37
N HIS A 130 -11.69 -16.27 8.79
CA HIS A 130 -11.49 -16.44 7.35
C HIS A 130 -10.31 -17.34 7.08
N LYS A 131 -10.38 -18.04 5.94
CA LYS A 131 -9.24 -18.74 5.37
C LYS A 131 -8.53 -17.79 4.41
N PHE A 132 -7.33 -17.36 4.76
CA PHE A 132 -6.54 -16.45 3.93
C PHE A 132 -5.42 -17.20 3.21
N GLU A 133 -5.29 -16.93 1.92
CA GLU A 133 -4.18 -17.41 1.10
C GLU A 133 -3.56 -16.24 0.35
N ILE A 134 -2.23 -16.15 0.35
CA ILE A 134 -1.49 -15.21 -0.48
C ILE A 134 -0.33 -15.94 -1.15
N LYS A 135 -0.16 -15.69 -2.43
CA LYS A 135 0.87 -16.29 -3.25
C LYS A 135 1.52 -15.24 -4.13
N MET A 136 2.83 -15.36 -4.31
CA MET A 136 3.64 -14.47 -5.11
C MET A 136 4.63 -15.28 -5.94
N ASP A 137 4.76 -14.90 -7.20
CA ASP A 137 5.83 -15.28 -8.09
C ASP A 137 6.76 -14.08 -8.24
N ASP A 138 8.00 -14.24 -7.79
CA ASP A 138 9.05 -13.24 -7.90
C ASP A 138 10.21 -13.68 -8.81
N SER A 139 10.06 -14.76 -9.58
CA SER A 139 11.15 -15.33 -10.39
C SER A 139 10.65 -16.01 -11.66
N VAL A 140 10.92 -15.42 -12.82
CA VAL A 140 10.60 -16.03 -14.14
C VAL A 140 11.41 -17.30 -14.43
N ARG A 141 12.39 -17.61 -13.58
CA ARG A 141 13.25 -18.80 -13.71
C ARG A 141 12.62 -20.03 -13.08
N LYS A 142 11.51 -19.87 -12.34
CA LYS A 142 10.75 -20.95 -11.71
C LYS A 142 9.36 -21.00 -12.32
N GLU A 143 8.77 -22.19 -12.40
CA GLU A 143 7.38 -22.31 -12.85
C GLU A 143 6.42 -22.07 -11.68
N GLY A 144 5.57 -21.07 -11.83
CA GLY A 144 4.47 -20.75 -10.91
C GLY A 144 4.88 -20.03 -9.63
N PHE A 145 3.91 -19.82 -8.75
CA PHE A 145 4.08 -19.09 -7.48
C PHE A 145 5.09 -19.77 -6.56
N ASN A 146 6.19 -19.09 -6.29
CA ASN A 146 7.32 -19.61 -5.54
C ASN A 146 7.32 -19.18 -4.06
N ARG A 147 6.49 -18.20 -3.69
CA ARG A 147 6.22 -17.77 -2.31
C ARG A 147 4.73 -17.95 -2.01
N LYS A 148 4.39 -18.57 -0.89
CA LYS A 148 2.99 -18.81 -0.49
C LYS A 148 2.83 -18.74 1.02
N LEU A 149 1.64 -18.33 1.46
CA LEU A 149 1.17 -18.43 2.83
C LEU A 149 -0.31 -18.76 2.78
N GLU A 150 -0.71 -19.76 3.56
CA GLU A 150 -2.09 -20.16 3.78
C GLU A 150 -2.30 -20.28 5.29
N GLN A 151 -3.25 -19.52 5.83
CA GLN A 151 -3.49 -19.46 7.27
C GLN A 151 -4.94 -19.10 7.57
N ASP A 152 -5.49 -19.73 8.60
CA ASP A 152 -6.75 -19.30 9.22
C ASP A 152 -6.49 -18.05 10.08
N ILE A 153 -7.21 -16.97 9.76
CA ILE A 153 -7.11 -15.68 10.43
C ILE A 153 -8.43 -15.35 11.12
N THR A 154 -8.36 -14.63 12.22
CA THR A 154 -9.53 -14.05 12.88
C THR A 154 -9.34 -12.55 12.97
N ILE A 155 -10.20 -11.79 12.30
CA ILE A 155 -10.12 -10.34 12.25
C ILE A 155 -11.32 -9.76 13.01
N ALA A 156 -11.06 -8.94 14.03
CA ALA A 156 -12.11 -8.27 14.77
C ALA A 156 -12.75 -7.13 13.94
N PRO A 157 -13.98 -6.71 14.25
CA PRO A 157 -14.60 -5.56 13.60
C PRO A 157 -13.73 -4.30 13.70
N GLN A 158 -13.69 -3.53 12.62
CA GLN A 158 -12.89 -2.30 12.46
C GLN A 158 -11.37 -2.51 12.63
N GLN A 159 -10.89 -3.76 12.67
CA GLN A 159 -9.47 -4.08 12.72
C GLN A 159 -8.86 -4.02 11.30
N ILE A 160 -7.61 -3.55 11.24
CA ILE A 160 -6.77 -3.64 10.05
C ILE A 160 -5.77 -4.78 10.28
N LEU A 161 -5.82 -5.80 9.44
CA LEU A 161 -4.87 -6.89 9.40
C LEU A 161 -3.80 -6.57 8.35
N LEU A 162 -2.53 -6.52 8.77
CA LEU A 162 -1.43 -6.16 7.88
C LEU A 162 -0.67 -7.41 7.42
N ILE A 163 -0.56 -7.56 6.11
CA ILE A 163 0.22 -8.61 5.46
C ILE A 163 1.52 -7.98 4.94
N GLU A 164 2.62 -8.40 5.53
CA GLU A 164 3.98 -8.03 5.13
C GLU A 164 4.70 -9.23 4.50
N PHE A 165 5.77 -8.94 3.79
CA PHE A 165 6.65 -9.96 3.21
C PHE A 165 8.12 -9.60 3.49
N GLU A 166 8.89 -10.59 3.92
CA GLU A 166 10.34 -10.49 4.05
C GLU A 166 11.01 -11.64 3.28
N PRO A 167 12.00 -11.38 2.40
CA PRO A 167 12.55 -12.38 1.48
C PRO A 167 13.05 -13.68 2.13
N LEU A 168 13.54 -13.58 3.38
CA LEU A 168 14.07 -14.72 4.14
C LEU A 168 13.01 -15.43 4.98
N LYS A 169 11.96 -14.71 5.43
CA LYS A 169 10.92 -15.26 6.33
C LYS A 169 9.64 -15.65 5.59
N GLY A 170 9.41 -15.10 4.40
CA GLY A 170 8.16 -15.22 3.68
C GLY A 170 7.14 -14.19 4.12
N PHE A 171 5.86 -14.50 3.89
CA PHE A 171 4.74 -13.67 4.34
C PHE A 171 4.49 -13.84 5.83
N PHE A 172 4.05 -12.78 6.49
CA PHE A 172 3.58 -12.83 7.87
C PHE A 172 2.47 -11.82 8.10
N VAL A 173 1.60 -12.19 9.03
CA VAL A 173 0.38 -11.46 9.40
C VAL A 173 0.62 -10.71 10.70
N LYS A 174 0.25 -9.42 10.75
CA LYS A 174 0.32 -8.54 11.92
C LYS A 174 -1.04 -7.96 12.26
#